data_AF-A0A6N2TPL7-F1
#
_entry.id   AF-A0A6N2TPL7-F1
#
_cell.length_a   1.000
_cell.length_b   1.000
_cell.length_c   1.000
_cell.angle_alpha   90.00
_cell.angle_beta   90.00
_cell.angle_gamma   90.00
#
_symmetry.space_group_name_H-M   'P 1'
#
loop_
_entity.id
_entity.type
_entity.pdbx_description
1 polymer ?
#
loop_
_entity_poly.entity_id
_entity_poly.type
_entity_poly.pdbx_seq_one_letter_code
_entity_poly.pdbx_strand_id
1 'polypeptide(L)'
;MHYDFETLVNRTGTGSSKWEGMKKHNPNIERDIVPLSVADMELKNAPEIIEGLQDYLGDAILGYTTETEGYLASVTSWMERRHNWKVDPQWIVTAPGVVPALGYAVQAFTKPGDGVIINRPVYYPFSMVVGMTGRKVVNNPLIHDEEKRSYTFDLEDLRQKAADPANTLMILCSPHNPVGRVWTREELTEVGRICQENNVILVVDEIHQDFVMPGHKHTVLASICPEFAQNTITCTAPSKTFNLAGMQTSNIIIPNAELREKFASARLANAVMSLNILGYKACEIAYNKCENWLDQLLSLIHLNAKTVEAFVEKKLPQLKVYPLEGTYLLWVDCRGLGMYGKDLENFMKDEAKLFLDEGILFGEEGDGFERINLACPTKVLVEALERLKAAVDALNARGGFQSKKRKAGDKMPDFVVDTPFRSGVSLRKLTGGRPTAILFLRYYGCTLCQYDIHQLKVQYEKIASQGAKALVVLQSDPAGMAQQLQPGDLPFEIVCDPQQKLYGELDIRPAKDKMELAGGDALDKIAKVKEEGFQHGAYEGEELQLPACFVVDGNLTITYAHYGKNAADIPTVEELAQLVKE
;
A
#
# COMPACT_ATOMS: atom_id res chain seq x y z
N MET A 1 14.33 -3.18 36.13
CA MET A 1 13.35 -4.25 35.84
C MET A 1 13.73 -4.86 34.49
N HIS A 2 13.65 -6.18 34.33
CA HIS A 2 13.84 -6.84 33.03
C HIS A 2 12.46 -7.16 32.45
N TYR A 3 12.17 -6.74 31.22
CA TYR A 3 10.88 -6.99 30.58
C TYR A 3 10.90 -8.30 29.75
N ASP A 4 9.74 -8.91 29.57
CA ASP A 4 9.58 -10.17 28.82
C ASP A 4 9.43 -9.88 27.31
N PHE A 5 10.53 -10.07 26.58
CA PHE A 5 10.58 -9.97 25.12
C PHE A 5 10.93 -11.31 24.43
N GLU A 6 10.88 -12.42 25.18
CA GLU A 6 11.24 -13.75 24.68
C GLU A 6 10.02 -14.66 24.48
N THR A 7 8.95 -14.40 25.22
CA THR A 7 7.71 -15.16 25.13
C THR A 7 7.02 -14.88 23.80
N LEU A 8 6.88 -15.93 22.98
CA LEU A 8 6.08 -15.83 21.76
C LEU A 8 4.59 -15.72 22.15
N VAL A 9 3.94 -14.66 21.66
CA VAL A 9 2.51 -14.44 21.84
C VAL A 9 1.77 -15.03 20.64
N ASN A 10 0.75 -15.87 20.87
CA ASN A 10 -0.17 -16.30 19.82
C ASN A 10 -1.45 -15.46 19.90
N ARG A 11 -1.77 -14.72 18.83
CA ARG A 11 -2.92 -13.80 18.78
C ARG A 11 -4.04 -14.30 17.86
N THR A 12 -4.00 -15.57 17.48
CA THR A 12 -5.09 -16.24 16.75
C THR A 12 -6.44 -16.10 17.46
N GLY A 13 -7.49 -15.69 16.76
CA GLY A 13 -8.84 -15.65 17.33
C GLY A 13 -9.05 -14.55 18.37
N THR A 14 -8.11 -13.60 18.48
CA THR A 14 -8.20 -12.45 19.41
C THR A 14 -8.77 -11.20 18.75
N GLY A 15 -9.11 -11.26 17.45
CA GLY A 15 -9.49 -10.09 16.65
C GLY A 15 -8.30 -9.30 16.09
N SER A 16 -7.07 -9.82 16.18
CA SER A 16 -5.88 -9.20 15.58
C SER A 16 -5.97 -9.23 14.04
N SER A 17 -6.08 -8.07 13.41
CA SER A 17 -6.11 -7.96 11.93
C SER A 17 -4.88 -8.59 11.27
N LYS A 18 -3.71 -8.49 11.91
CA LYS A 18 -2.45 -9.09 11.43
C LYS A 18 -2.51 -10.60 11.34
N TRP A 19 -2.99 -11.25 12.41
CA TRP A 19 -3.12 -12.70 12.49
C TRP A 19 -4.30 -13.25 11.69
N GLU A 20 -5.43 -12.54 11.68
CA GLU A 20 -6.58 -12.92 10.87
C GLU A 20 -6.28 -12.76 9.37
N GLY A 21 -5.49 -11.77 8.97
CA GLY A 21 -5.01 -11.62 7.59
C GLY A 21 -4.18 -12.82 7.13
N MET A 22 -3.23 -13.27 7.95
CA MET A 22 -2.45 -14.48 7.72
C MET A 22 -3.34 -15.73 7.61
N LYS A 23 -4.29 -15.89 8.52
CA LYS A 23 -5.23 -17.04 8.53
C LYS A 23 -6.20 -17.04 7.35
N LYS A 24 -6.65 -15.87 6.92
CA LYS A 24 -7.50 -15.74 5.73
C LYS A 24 -6.76 -16.19 4.48
N HIS A 25 -5.46 -15.87 4.37
CA HIS A 25 -4.62 -16.31 3.26
C HIS A 25 -4.34 -17.82 3.32
N ASN A 26 -3.94 -18.34 4.49
CA ASN A 26 -3.70 -19.76 4.69
C ASN A 26 -4.40 -20.27 5.97
N PRO A 27 -5.62 -20.85 5.86
CA PRO A 27 -6.37 -21.36 7.01
C PRO A 27 -5.67 -22.49 7.78
N ASN A 28 -4.74 -23.20 7.12
CA ASN A 28 -4.01 -24.34 7.66
C ASN A 28 -2.57 -23.99 8.07
N ILE A 29 -2.24 -22.69 8.16
CA ILE A 29 -0.91 -22.24 8.57
C ILE A 29 -0.53 -22.80 9.95
N GLU A 30 0.72 -23.22 10.10
CA GLU A 30 1.20 -23.78 11.36
C GLU A 30 1.16 -22.75 12.50
N ARG A 31 0.93 -23.25 13.73
CA ARG A 31 0.67 -22.40 14.91
C ARG A 31 1.86 -21.56 15.38
N ASP A 32 3.06 -21.96 15.00
CA ASP A 32 4.34 -21.32 15.30
C ASP A 32 4.75 -20.29 14.23
N ILE A 33 4.02 -20.19 13.12
CA ILE A 33 4.22 -19.11 12.14
C ILE A 33 3.66 -17.81 12.68
N VAL A 34 4.50 -16.79 12.69
CA VAL A 34 4.19 -15.44 13.19
C VAL A 34 4.17 -14.47 12.02
N PRO A 35 3.11 -13.66 11.85
CA PRO A 35 3.06 -12.65 10.81
C PRO A 35 3.89 -11.42 11.19
N LEU A 36 4.73 -10.94 10.27
CA LEU A 36 5.66 -9.83 10.44
C LEU A 36 5.27 -8.62 9.56
N SER A 37 3.98 -8.45 9.29
CA SER A 37 3.41 -7.46 8.36
C SER A 37 3.00 -6.15 9.05
N VAL A 38 1.76 -6.09 9.55
CA VAL A 38 1.16 -4.90 10.17
C VAL A 38 2.00 -4.43 11.35
N ALA A 39 2.15 -3.11 11.48
CA ALA A 39 3.00 -2.46 12.47
C ALA A 39 2.36 -2.40 13.87
N ASP A 40 1.98 -3.53 14.44
CA ASP A 40 1.80 -3.77 15.89
C ASP A 40 2.79 -4.85 16.36
N MET A 41 3.10 -4.93 17.65
CA MET A 41 4.21 -5.77 18.13
C MET A 41 3.73 -7.18 18.53
N GLU A 42 4.60 -8.16 18.36
CA GLU A 42 4.44 -9.54 18.87
C GLU A 42 5.10 -9.69 20.25
N LEU A 43 4.91 -8.66 21.07
CA LEU A 43 5.45 -8.52 22.42
C LEU A 43 4.32 -8.11 23.36
N LYS A 44 4.39 -8.54 24.61
CA LYS A 44 3.47 -8.06 25.65
C LYS A 44 3.69 -6.56 25.88
N ASN A 45 2.62 -5.85 26.20
CA ASN A 45 2.72 -4.45 26.63
C ASN A 45 3.51 -4.34 27.94
N ALA A 46 3.98 -3.12 28.25
CA ALA A 46 4.62 -2.82 29.52
C ALA A 46 3.68 -3.19 30.71
N PRO A 47 4.16 -3.93 31.73
CA PRO A 47 3.37 -4.30 32.90
C PRO A 47 2.72 -3.09 33.58
N GLU A 48 3.40 -1.95 33.62
CA GLU A 48 2.92 -0.72 34.25
C GLU A 48 1.63 -0.20 33.57
N ILE A 49 1.46 -0.42 32.26
CA ILE A 49 0.23 -0.08 31.54
C ILE A 49 -0.88 -1.04 31.94
N ILE A 50 -0.61 -2.33 31.96
CA ILE A 50 -1.61 -3.36 32.28
C ILE A 50 -2.10 -3.20 33.71
N GLU A 51 -1.18 -3.14 34.67
CA GLU A 51 -1.48 -2.95 36.10
C GLU A 51 -2.17 -1.61 36.33
N GLY A 52 -1.66 -0.52 35.73
CA GLY A 52 -2.25 0.81 35.90
C GLY A 52 -3.65 0.95 35.30
N LEU A 53 -3.97 0.23 34.22
CA LEU A 53 -5.33 0.18 33.68
C LEU A 53 -6.26 -0.69 34.53
N GLN A 54 -5.77 -1.79 35.10
CA GLN A 54 -6.54 -2.61 36.05
C GLN A 54 -6.90 -1.81 37.30
N ASP A 55 -5.93 -1.10 37.88
CA ASP A 55 -6.14 -0.21 39.02
C ASP A 55 -7.16 0.87 38.68
N TYR A 56 -7.02 1.51 37.51
CA TYR A 56 -7.96 2.53 37.06
C TYR A 56 -9.39 1.98 36.91
N LEU A 57 -9.55 0.79 36.34
CA LEU A 57 -10.83 0.11 36.19
C LEU A 57 -11.48 -0.29 37.52
N GLY A 58 -10.70 -0.39 38.60
CA GLY A 58 -11.22 -0.68 39.94
C GLY A 58 -12.20 0.39 40.45
N ASP A 59 -11.93 1.66 40.12
CA ASP A 59 -12.70 2.82 40.61
C ASP A 59 -13.40 3.62 39.49
N ALA A 60 -13.02 3.42 38.22
CA ALA A 60 -13.50 4.25 37.12
C ALA A 60 -14.99 4.05 36.79
N ILE A 61 -15.68 5.17 36.56
CA ILE A 61 -17.00 5.20 35.93
C ILE A 61 -16.80 5.44 34.43
N LEU A 62 -17.16 4.47 33.60
CA LEU A 62 -16.92 4.46 32.15
C LEU A 62 -17.93 5.31 31.36
N GLY A 63 -18.12 6.57 31.76
CA GLY A 63 -19.01 7.53 31.10
C GLY A 63 -18.29 8.42 30.07
N TYR A 64 -18.98 9.48 29.63
CA TYR A 64 -18.39 10.52 28.78
C TYR A 64 -17.16 11.14 29.45
N THR A 65 -16.05 11.18 28.71
CA THR A 65 -14.72 11.54 29.22
C THR A 65 -14.09 12.59 28.29
N THR A 66 -13.29 13.48 28.86
CA THR A 66 -12.44 14.44 28.14
C THR A 66 -11.02 14.36 28.69
N GLU A 67 -10.04 14.94 27.99
CA GLU A 67 -8.68 15.08 28.51
C GLU A 67 -8.62 15.76 29.88
N THR A 68 -7.76 15.25 30.76
CA THR A 68 -7.47 15.84 32.06
C THR A 68 -6.18 16.66 32.00
N GLU A 69 -5.94 17.51 33.01
CA GLU A 69 -4.65 18.18 33.17
C GLU A 69 -3.50 17.17 33.29
N GLY A 70 -3.73 16.03 33.97
CA GLY A 70 -2.75 14.95 34.08
C GLY A 70 -2.39 14.31 32.74
N TYR A 71 -3.39 14.10 31.88
CA TYR A 71 -3.17 13.65 30.51
C TYR A 71 -2.32 14.65 29.72
N LEU A 72 -2.72 15.93 29.69
CA LEU A 72 -2.00 16.97 28.93
C LEU A 72 -0.57 17.16 29.45
N ALA A 73 -0.38 17.11 30.78
CA ALA A 73 0.95 17.17 31.40
C ALA A 73 1.82 15.97 31.01
N SER A 74 1.25 14.76 30.92
CA SER A 74 2.00 13.57 30.48
C SER A 74 2.51 13.73 29.04
N VAL A 75 1.68 14.26 28.13
CA VAL A 75 2.03 14.49 26.72
C VAL A 75 3.10 15.57 26.60
N THR A 76 2.87 16.75 27.18
CA THR A 76 3.82 17.87 27.10
C THR A 76 5.17 17.52 27.71
N SER A 77 5.17 16.84 28.86
CA SER A 77 6.40 16.42 29.53
C SER A 77 7.15 15.32 28.75
N TRP A 78 6.45 14.41 28.05
CA TRP A 78 7.09 13.45 27.14
C TRP A 78 7.81 14.16 26.00
N MET A 79 7.14 15.10 25.33
CA MET A 79 7.72 15.86 24.23
C MET A 79 8.95 16.67 24.66
N GLU A 80 8.92 17.24 25.86
CA GLU A 80 10.08 17.94 26.42
C GLU A 80 11.24 16.99 26.72
N ARG A 81 11.00 15.88 27.44
CA ARG A 81 12.06 14.94 27.84
C ARG A 81 12.68 14.17 26.67
N ARG A 82 11.86 13.61 25.77
CA ARG A 82 12.32 12.71 24.69
C ARG A 82 12.71 13.45 23.41
N HIS A 83 12.07 14.59 23.15
CA HIS A 83 12.23 15.30 21.87
C HIS A 83 12.71 16.73 22.01
N ASN A 84 12.97 17.20 23.25
CA ASN A 84 13.45 18.55 23.52
C ASN A 84 12.53 19.63 22.91
N TRP A 85 11.22 19.38 22.93
CA TRP A 85 10.22 20.32 22.41
C TRP A 85 9.24 20.72 23.51
N LYS A 86 9.28 22.00 23.87
CA LYS A 86 8.37 22.58 24.86
C LYS A 86 7.02 22.88 24.23
N VAL A 87 6.07 21.96 24.42
CA VAL A 87 4.70 22.07 23.93
C VAL A 87 3.81 22.78 24.94
N ASP A 88 3.01 23.73 24.47
CA ASP A 88 1.93 24.30 25.28
C ASP A 88 0.73 23.34 25.28
N PRO A 89 0.16 22.98 26.45
CA PRO A 89 -1.04 22.14 26.53
C PRO A 89 -2.18 22.57 25.60
N GLN A 90 -2.35 23.88 25.35
CA GLN A 90 -3.41 24.42 24.51
C GLN A 90 -3.24 24.06 23.02
N TRP A 91 -2.05 23.61 22.61
CA TRP A 91 -1.78 23.19 21.23
C TRP A 91 -2.33 21.80 20.92
N ILE A 92 -2.67 21.01 21.94
CA ILE A 92 -3.03 19.59 21.80
C ILE A 92 -4.51 19.46 21.43
N VAL A 93 -4.78 18.79 20.31
CA VAL A 93 -6.11 18.29 19.92
C VAL A 93 -6.04 16.78 19.83
N THR A 94 -7.02 16.08 20.40
CA THR A 94 -7.03 14.61 20.39
C THR A 94 -7.74 14.04 19.17
N ALA A 95 -7.26 12.89 18.69
CA ALA A 95 -7.85 12.14 17.60
C ALA A 95 -7.83 10.63 17.89
N PRO A 96 -8.78 9.84 17.35
CA PRO A 96 -8.87 8.38 17.60
C PRO A 96 -7.76 7.57 16.90
N GLY A 97 -6.81 8.26 16.28
CA GLY A 97 -5.69 7.70 15.53
C GLY A 97 -5.09 8.78 14.63
N VAL A 98 -3.83 8.58 14.24
CA VAL A 98 -3.17 9.49 13.29
C VAL A 98 -3.82 9.42 11.91
N VAL A 99 -4.19 8.24 11.40
CA VAL A 99 -4.86 8.13 10.08
C VAL A 99 -6.16 8.95 10.02
N PRO A 100 -7.10 8.86 11.00
CA PRO A 100 -8.22 9.80 11.09
C PRO A 100 -7.79 11.27 11.14
N ALA A 101 -6.75 11.62 11.90
CA ALA A 101 -6.22 12.99 11.96
C ALA A 101 -5.73 13.50 10.59
N LEU A 102 -5.04 12.67 9.81
CA LEU A 102 -4.65 13.01 8.44
C LEU A 102 -5.88 13.32 7.58
N GLY A 103 -6.93 12.51 7.70
CA GLY A 103 -8.21 12.77 7.03
C GLY A 103 -8.85 14.09 7.43
N TYR A 104 -8.83 14.44 8.72
CA TYR A 104 -9.34 15.73 9.20
C TYR A 104 -8.52 16.90 8.67
N ALA A 105 -7.19 16.77 8.62
CA ALA A 105 -6.34 17.81 8.06
C ALA A 105 -6.61 18.01 6.57
N VAL A 106 -6.70 16.93 5.77
CA VAL A 106 -7.05 17.03 4.35
C VAL A 106 -8.40 17.73 4.18
N GLN A 107 -9.42 17.37 4.96
CA GLN A 107 -10.73 18.03 4.89
C GLN A 107 -10.71 19.50 5.31
N ALA A 108 -9.92 19.84 6.34
CA ALA A 108 -9.87 21.19 6.91
C ALA A 108 -9.13 22.20 6.02
N PHE A 109 -8.10 21.75 5.31
CA PHE A 109 -7.13 22.64 4.65
C PHE A 109 -7.13 22.57 3.13
N THR A 110 -7.94 21.69 2.54
CA THR A 110 -8.05 21.54 1.08
C THR A 110 -9.51 21.44 0.65
N LYS A 111 -9.77 21.55 -0.66
CA LYS A 111 -11.08 21.31 -1.29
C LYS A 111 -11.01 20.05 -2.17
N PRO A 112 -12.15 19.39 -2.46
CA PRO A 112 -12.17 18.33 -3.46
C PRO A 112 -11.57 18.80 -4.78
N GLY A 113 -10.68 17.99 -5.36
CA GLY A 113 -9.91 18.33 -6.56
C GLY A 113 -8.53 18.94 -6.31
N ASP A 114 -8.28 19.54 -5.14
CA ASP A 114 -6.96 20.06 -4.77
C ASP A 114 -5.93 18.93 -4.65
N GLY A 115 -4.66 19.27 -4.83
CA GLY A 115 -3.53 18.36 -4.68
C GLY A 115 -2.99 18.31 -3.24
N VAL A 116 -2.59 17.11 -2.81
CA VAL A 116 -1.91 16.87 -1.54
C VAL A 116 -0.57 16.19 -1.82
N ILE A 117 0.52 16.83 -1.40
CA ILE A 117 1.88 16.34 -1.64
C ILE A 117 2.21 15.22 -0.65
N ILE A 118 2.77 14.12 -1.13
CA ILE A 118 3.32 13.01 -0.32
C ILE A 118 4.64 12.51 -0.93
N ASN A 119 5.44 11.77 -0.16
CA ASN A 119 6.74 11.27 -0.62
C ASN A 119 6.80 9.74 -0.75
N ARG A 120 6.42 9.16 -1.90
CA ARG A 120 6.49 7.70 -2.08
C ARG A 120 7.93 7.18 -2.26
N PRO A 121 8.22 5.93 -1.87
CA PRO A 121 7.32 4.99 -1.21
C PRO A 121 6.99 5.44 0.22
N VAL A 122 5.72 5.41 0.61
CA VAL A 122 5.24 5.86 1.93
C VAL A 122 4.01 5.08 2.38
N TYR A 123 3.78 5.07 3.69
CA TYR A 123 2.62 4.45 4.33
C TYR A 123 1.32 4.65 3.55
N TYR A 124 0.78 3.54 3.03
CA TYR A 124 -0.32 3.52 2.06
C TYR A 124 -1.58 4.32 2.47
N PRO A 125 -1.93 4.47 3.77
CA PRO A 125 -3.04 5.31 4.18
C PRO A 125 -2.91 6.77 3.79
N PHE A 126 -1.71 7.29 3.52
CA PHE A 126 -1.54 8.66 3.02
C PHE A 126 -2.24 8.83 1.68
N SER A 127 -1.99 7.92 0.74
CA SER A 127 -2.66 7.92 -0.56
C SER A 127 -4.16 7.66 -0.42
N MET A 128 -4.52 6.75 0.49
CA MET A 128 -5.91 6.39 0.77
C MET A 128 -6.73 7.57 1.28
N VAL A 129 -6.27 8.31 2.31
CA VAL A 129 -7.05 9.43 2.88
C VAL A 129 -7.21 10.59 1.91
N VAL A 130 -6.19 10.84 1.08
CA VAL A 130 -6.26 11.84 0.01
C VAL A 130 -7.30 11.43 -1.05
N GLY A 131 -7.23 10.20 -1.55
CA GLY A 131 -8.17 9.70 -2.55
C GLY A 131 -9.61 9.57 -2.05
N MET A 132 -9.82 9.02 -0.84
CA MET A 132 -11.15 8.84 -0.24
C MET A 132 -11.87 10.16 0.06
N THR A 133 -11.13 11.26 0.18
CA THR A 133 -11.70 12.60 0.36
C THR A 133 -11.86 13.34 -0.98
N GLY A 134 -11.60 12.70 -2.13
CA GLY A 134 -11.76 13.32 -3.45
C GLY A 134 -10.68 14.36 -3.78
N ARG A 135 -9.50 14.25 -3.15
CA ARG A 135 -8.31 15.07 -3.49
C ARG A 135 -7.38 14.27 -4.39
N LYS A 136 -6.42 14.95 -5.02
CA LYS A 136 -5.43 14.33 -5.89
C LYS A 136 -4.13 14.09 -5.12
N VAL A 137 -3.59 12.88 -5.24
CA VAL A 137 -2.24 12.59 -4.74
C VAL A 137 -1.22 13.26 -5.66
N VAL A 138 -0.41 14.15 -5.11
CA VAL A 138 0.74 14.75 -5.79
C VAL A 138 1.99 14.11 -5.23
N ASN A 139 2.49 13.09 -5.93
CA ASN A 139 3.63 12.33 -5.44
C ASN A 139 4.94 13.06 -5.72
N ASN A 140 5.72 13.43 -4.70
CA ASN A 140 7.12 13.86 -4.78
C ASN A 140 8.01 12.66 -4.38
N PRO A 141 8.32 11.75 -5.33
CA PRO A 141 8.97 10.48 -5.00
C PRO A 141 10.35 10.71 -4.38
N LEU A 142 10.71 9.87 -3.41
CA LEU A 142 12.03 9.89 -2.82
C LEU A 142 13.08 9.45 -3.84
N ILE A 143 14.23 10.11 -3.84
CA ILE A 143 15.39 9.70 -4.62
C ILE A 143 16.00 8.47 -3.95
N HIS A 144 16.05 7.38 -4.69
CA HIS A 144 16.58 6.11 -4.26
C HIS A 144 18.06 5.96 -4.65
N ASP A 145 18.95 5.88 -3.66
CA ASP A 145 20.37 5.61 -3.84
C ASP A 145 20.66 4.13 -3.53
N GLU A 146 20.77 3.32 -4.58
CA GLU A 146 20.99 1.88 -4.45
C GLU A 146 22.37 1.52 -3.87
N GLU A 147 23.39 2.32 -4.17
CA GLU A 147 24.76 2.06 -3.71
C GLU A 147 24.88 2.29 -2.21
N LYS A 148 24.32 3.41 -1.72
CA LYS A 148 24.27 3.73 -0.29
C LYS A 148 23.16 2.98 0.45
N ARG A 149 22.23 2.35 -0.27
CA ARG A 149 21.02 1.72 0.29
C ARG A 149 20.25 2.73 1.15
N SER A 150 19.95 3.89 0.57
CA SER A 150 19.31 5.00 1.27
C SER A 150 18.34 5.76 0.35
N TYR A 151 17.50 6.59 0.95
CA TYR A 151 16.52 7.43 0.24
C TYR A 151 16.68 8.88 0.67
N THR A 152 16.54 9.85 -0.22
CA THR A 152 16.59 11.29 0.09
C THR A 152 15.42 12.03 -0.56
N PHE A 153 15.14 13.26 -0.14
CA PHE A 153 14.13 14.09 -0.79
C PHE A 153 14.58 14.55 -2.17
N ASP A 154 13.69 14.50 -3.16
CA ASP A 154 13.83 15.31 -4.37
C ASP A 154 13.35 16.74 -4.09
N LEU A 155 14.26 17.58 -3.59
CA LEU A 155 13.95 18.96 -3.22
C LEU A 155 13.61 19.85 -4.42
N GLU A 156 14.10 19.51 -5.62
CA GLU A 156 13.82 20.31 -6.82
C GLU A 156 12.42 20.02 -7.35
N ASP A 157 12.07 18.74 -7.45
CA ASP A 157 10.70 18.33 -7.76
C ASP A 157 9.69 18.82 -6.70
N LEU A 158 10.09 18.84 -5.42
CA LEU A 158 9.26 19.40 -4.35
C LEU A 158 8.99 20.89 -4.56
N ARG A 159 10.00 21.70 -4.94
CA ARG A 159 9.81 23.14 -5.23
C ARG A 159 8.82 23.35 -6.36
N GLN A 160 8.92 22.57 -7.42
CA GLN A 160 8.03 22.67 -8.57
C GLN A 160 6.59 22.32 -8.20
N LYS A 161 6.40 21.24 -7.44
CA LYS A 161 5.07 20.80 -6.97
C LYS A 161 4.47 21.76 -5.94
N ALA A 162 5.26 22.27 -5.02
CA ALA A 162 4.79 23.23 -4.02
C ALA A 162 4.40 24.57 -4.64
N ALA A 163 5.05 24.99 -5.73
CA ALA A 163 4.73 26.24 -6.43
C ALA A 163 3.40 26.22 -7.19
N ASP A 164 2.81 25.05 -7.45
CA ASP A 164 1.48 24.94 -8.04
C ASP A 164 0.41 25.35 -7.00
N PRO A 165 -0.39 26.41 -7.25
CA PRO A 165 -1.39 26.89 -6.32
C PRO A 165 -2.52 25.87 -6.04
N ALA A 166 -2.64 24.80 -6.84
CA ALA A 166 -3.56 23.69 -6.56
C ALA A 166 -3.07 22.78 -5.41
N ASN A 167 -1.81 22.89 -4.99
CA ASN A 167 -1.18 22.02 -3.99
C ASN A 167 -0.99 22.79 -2.68
N THR A 168 -1.95 22.71 -1.77
CA THR A 168 -2.00 23.54 -0.56
C THR A 168 -1.62 22.81 0.73
N LEU A 169 -1.41 21.49 0.65
CA LEU A 169 -1.11 20.63 1.79
C LEU A 169 -0.03 19.61 1.42
N MET A 170 0.89 19.36 2.34
CA MET A 170 1.84 18.25 2.27
C MET A 170 1.68 17.36 3.51
N ILE A 171 1.57 16.05 3.30
CA ILE A 171 1.66 15.06 4.37
C ILE A 171 3.07 14.44 4.35
N LEU A 172 3.84 14.71 5.40
CA LEU A 172 5.22 14.25 5.57
C LEU A 172 5.26 13.12 6.61
N CYS A 173 6.09 12.09 6.38
CA CYS A 173 6.31 11.00 7.33
C CYS A 173 7.73 11.13 7.93
N SER A 174 7.84 11.22 9.27
CA SER A 174 9.14 11.45 9.94
C SER A 174 9.15 10.86 11.36
N PRO A 175 9.84 9.72 11.63
CA PRO A 175 10.60 8.88 10.72
C PRO A 175 9.78 8.25 9.59
N HIS A 176 10.42 8.02 8.43
CA HIS A 176 9.72 7.68 7.18
C HIS A 176 9.43 6.18 7.04
N ASN A 177 8.17 5.78 7.16
CA ASN A 177 7.70 4.42 6.85
C ASN A 177 7.35 4.31 5.36
N PRO A 178 7.94 3.37 4.58
CA PRO A 178 8.60 2.14 5.04
C PRO A 178 10.13 2.15 5.06
N VAL A 179 10.77 3.16 4.47
CA VAL A 179 12.22 3.14 4.19
C VAL A 179 13.12 3.27 5.43
N GLY A 180 12.55 3.60 6.59
CA GLY A 180 13.25 3.62 7.88
C GLY A 180 14.18 4.81 8.08
N ARG A 181 14.07 5.86 7.26
CA ARG A 181 14.86 7.10 7.38
C ARG A 181 14.45 7.93 8.61
N VAL A 182 15.45 8.50 9.28
CA VAL A 182 15.29 9.59 10.25
C VAL A 182 15.89 10.84 9.61
N TRP A 183 15.02 11.75 9.19
CA TRP A 183 15.44 12.94 8.47
C TRP A 183 16.31 13.84 9.33
N THR A 184 17.38 14.35 8.74
CA THR A 184 18.27 15.31 9.39
C THR A 184 17.57 16.65 9.56
N ARG A 185 18.07 17.46 10.49
CA ARG A 185 17.58 18.83 10.67
C ARG A 185 17.70 19.63 9.38
N GLU A 186 18.76 19.43 8.63
CA GLU A 186 19.05 20.13 7.37
C GLU A 186 18.04 19.74 6.29
N GLU A 187 17.77 18.44 6.11
CA GLU A 187 16.74 17.95 5.18
C GLU A 187 15.35 18.52 5.53
N LEU A 188 14.95 18.46 6.79
CA LEU A 188 13.65 19.00 7.24
C LEU A 188 13.57 20.53 7.13
N THR A 189 14.70 21.23 7.28
CA THR A 189 14.75 22.68 7.14
C THR A 189 14.45 23.11 5.70
N GLU A 190 15.00 22.40 4.72
CA GLU A 190 14.70 22.69 3.31
C GLU A 190 13.24 22.38 2.95
N VAL A 191 12.69 21.25 3.43
CA VAL A 191 11.26 20.93 3.24
C VAL A 191 10.37 22.01 3.87
N GLY A 192 10.65 22.38 5.13
CA GLY A 192 9.94 23.44 5.85
C GLY A 192 9.96 24.78 5.11
N ARG A 193 11.14 25.18 4.61
CA ARG A 193 11.33 26.42 3.85
C ARG A 193 10.54 26.41 2.55
N ILE A 194 10.64 25.35 1.75
CA ILE A 194 9.92 25.23 0.47
C ILE A 194 8.42 25.33 0.69
N CYS A 195 7.88 24.60 1.68
CA CYS A 195 6.45 24.63 1.97
C CYS A 195 6.00 26.01 2.46
N GLN A 196 6.76 26.66 3.35
CA GLN A 196 6.44 27.99 3.84
C GLN A 196 6.44 29.05 2.72
N GLU A 197 7.44 29.06 1.86
CA GLU A 197 7.55 30.01 0.73
C GLU A 197 6.39 29.90 -0.25
N ASN A 198 5.77 28.73 -0.35
CA ASN A 198 4.67 28.45 -1.28
C ASN A 198 3.29 28.33 -0.61
N ASN A 199 3.17 28.68 0.68
CA ASN A 199 1.93 28.57 1.46
C ASN A 199 1.33 27.14 1.49
N VAL A 200 2.19 26.13 1.49
CA VAL A 200 1.80 24.73 1.66
C VAL A 200 1.81 24.41 3.15
N ILE A 201 0.68 23.98 3.70
CA ILE A 201 0.58 23.56 5.11
C ILE A 201 1.25 22.20 5.27
N LEU A 202 2.03 22.01 6.34
CA LEU A 202 2.68 20.75 6.67
C LEU A 202 1.86 19.96 7.69
N VAL A 203 1.48 18.74 7.33
CA VAL A 203 0.96 17.72 8.26
C VAL A 203 2.05 16.67 8.43
N VAL A 204 2.74 16.69 9.57
CA VAL A 204 3.89 15.82 9.81
C VAL A 204 3.45 14.67 10.70
N ASP A 205 3.40 13.47 10.13
CA ASP A 205 3.21 12.22 10.86
C ASP A 205 4.52 11.81 11.54
N GLU A 206 4.59 12.09 12.84
CA GLU A 206 5.71 11.74 13.71
C GLU A 206 5.36 10.58 14.66
N ILE A 207 4.44 9.71 14.27
CA ILE A 207 4.00 8.56 15.11
C ILE A 207 5.14 7.59 15.48
N HIS A 208 6.24 7.60 14.71
CA HIS A 208 7.42 6.76 14.95
C HIS A 208 8.58 7.49 15.64
N GLN A 209 8.40 8.74 16.10
CA GLN A 209 9.46 9.61 16.66
C GLN A 209 10.29 8.98 17.80
N ASP A 210 9.71 8.02 18.53
CA ASP A 210 10.37 7.35 19.66
C ASP A 210 11.29 6.19 19.24
N PHE A 211 11.20 5.76 17.98
CA PHE A 211 12.02 4.67 17.43
C PHE A 211 13.17 5.23 16.60
N VAL A 212 14.29 5.52 17.26
CA VAL A 212 15.51 6.02 16.62
C VAL A 212 16.66 5.08 16.98
N MET A 213 17.38 4.60 15.97
CA MET A 213 18.50 3.69 16.16
C MET A 213 19.77 4.44 16.61
N PRO A 214 20.71 3.77 17.30
CA PRO A 214 21.96 4.39 17.72
C PRO A 214 22.70 5.09 16.56
N GLY A 215 23.13 6.33 16.79
CA GLY A 215 23.80 7.16 15.78
C GLY A 215 22.88 8.16 15.06
N HIS A 216 21.57 8.03 15.20
CA HIS A 216 20.58 8.95 14.61
C HIS A 216 19.87 9.79 15.69
N LYS A 217 19.22 10.85 15.26
CA LYS A 217 18.43 11.74 16.14
C LYS A 217 17.18 12.24 15.41
N HIS A 218 16.01 11.95 15.96
CA HIS A 218 14.76 12.54 15.49
C HIS A 218 14.75 14.05 15.74
N THR A 219 14.25 14.81 14.77
CA THR A 219 14.01 16.25 14.89
C THR A 219 12.55 16.52 14.62
N VAL A 220 11.83 17.02 15.62
CA VAL A 220 10.44 17.47 15.44
C VAL A 220 10.46 18.69 14.52
N LEU A 221 9.81 18.62 13.36
CA LEU A 221 9.90 19.69 12.35
C LEU A 221 9.45 21.05 12.91
N ALA A 222 8.33 21.06 13.64
CA ALA A 222 7.78 22.26 14.27
C ALA A 222 8.70 22.88 15.35
N SER A 223 9.71 22.14 15.83
CA SER A 223 10.67 22.64 16.82
C SER A 223 11.89 23.36 16.21
N ILE A 224 12.05 23.33 14.88
CA ILE A 224 13.22 23.89 14.20
C ILE A 224 13.25 25.42 14.32
N CYS A 225 12.13 26.10 14.02
CA CYS A 225 11.96 27.54 14.21
C CYS A 225 10.48 27.93 14.40
N PRO A 226 10.19 29.13 14.95
CA PRO A 226 8.81 29.59 15.18
C PRO A 226 7.94 29.63 13.92
N GLU A 227 8.51 29.96 12.77
CA GLU A 227 7.79 30.06 11.51
C GLU A 227 7.26 28.70 11.06
N PHE A 228 8.09 27.65 11.15
CA PHE A 228 7.64 26.29 10.86
C PHE A 228 6.59 25.83 11.86
N ALA A 229 6.73 26.18 13.14
CA ALA A 229 5.73 25.87 14.16
C ALA A 229 4.34 26.44 13.81
N GLN A 230 4.28 27.61 13.17
CA GLN A 230 3.02 28.25 12.77
C GLN A 230 2.40 27.68 11.49
N ASN A 231 3.14 26.90 10.71
CA ASN A 231 2.68 26.28 9.46
C ASN A 231 2.58 24.73 9.54
N THR A 232 2.73 24.16 10.74
CA THR A 232 2.82 22.71 10.94
C THR A 232 1.74 22.17 11.87
N ILE A 233 1.19 21.02 11.49
CA ILE A 233 0.34 20.15 12.30
C ILE A 233 1.15 18.88 12.56
N THR A 234 1.58 18.69 13.82
CA THR A 234 2.40 17.52 14.19
C THR A 234 1.51 16.43 14.77
N CYS A 235 1.50 15.25 14.14
CA CYS A 235 0.71 14.11 14.56
C CYS A 235 1.57 13.12 15.34
N THR A 236 1.29 12.91 16.63
CA THR A 236 1.99 11.92 17.47
C THR A 236 0.99 10.99 18.16
N ALA A 237 1.46 9.85 18.67
CA ALA A 237 0.64 8.95 19.47
C ALA A 237 1.50 8.01 20.31
N PRO A 238 0.99 7.51 21.46
CA PRO A 238 1.66 6.44 22.21
C PRO A 238 1.51 5.06 21.53
N SER A 239 0.69 4.98 20.47
CA SER A 239 0.20 3.72 19.91
C SER A 239 1.31 2.84 19.33
N LYS A 240 2.22 3.42 18.54
CA LYS A 240 3.38 2.69 18.00
C LYS A 240 4.41 2.45 19.09
N THR A 241 4.71 3.47 19.89
CA THR A 241 5.74 3.41 20.93
C THR A 241 5.48 2.31 21.95
N PHE A 242 4.22 2.13 22.40
CA PHE A 242 3.87 1.22 23.50
C PHE A 242 2.94 0.07 23.11
N ASN A 243 2.81 -0.20 21.80
CA ASN A 243 1.91 -1.23 21.25
C ASN A 243 0.44 -1.05 21.68
N LEU A 244 -0.06 0.20 21.63
CA LEU A 244 -1.40 0.62 22.06
C LEU A 244 -2.32 1.03 20.89
N ALA A 245 -2.12 0.48 19.69
CA ALA A 245 -2.95 0.82 18.52
C ALA A 245 -4.46 0.57 18.76
N GLY A 246 -4.81 -0.44 19.55
CA GLY A 246 -6.19 -0.72 19.94
C GLY A 246 -6.82 0.29 20.90
N MET A 247 -6.00 1.16 21.54
CA MET A 247 -6.49 2.21 22.46
C MET A 247 -6.95 3.47 21.72
N GLN A 248 -6.72 3.56 20.41
CA GLN A 248 -7.26 4.62 19.54
C GLN A 248 -7.08 6.04 20.12
N THR A 249 -5.83 6.39 20.44
CA THR A 249 -5.48 7.69 21.04
C THR A 249 -4.29 8.30 20.31
N SER A 250 -4.40 9.58 19.95
CA SER A 250 -3.35 10.36 19.28
C SER A 250 -3.39 11.81 19.74
N ASN A 251 -2.22 12.45 19.76
CA ASN A 251 -1.99 13.82 20.18
C ASN A 251 -1.58 14.65 18.96
N ILE A 252 -2.48 15.51 18.49
CA ILE A 252 -2.22 16.38 17.35
C ILE A 252 -1.84 17.74 17.89
N ILE A 253 -0.60 18.15 17.66
CA ILE A 253 -0.02 19.35 18.26
C ILE A 253 0.04 20.44 17.21
N ILE A 254 -0.74 21.51 17.43
CA ILE A 254 -0.98 22.59 16.46
C ILE A 254 -0.77 23.95 17.15
N PRO A 255 0.43 24.55 17.05
CA PRO A 255 0.73 25.84 17.68
C PRO A 255 -0.15 26.98 17.18
N ASN A 256 -0.38 27.04 15.86
CA ASN A 256 -1.21 28.06 15.23
C ASN A 256 -2.68 27.89 15.63
N ALA A 257 -3.26 28.92 16.27
CA ALA A 257 -4.63 28.88 16.76
C ALA A 257 -5.68 28.73 15.65
N GLU A 258 -5.49 29.39 14.51
CA GLU A 258 -6.43 29.32 13.38
C GLU A 258 -6.43 27.91 12.75
N LEU A 259 -5.24 27.34 12.54
CA LEU A 259 -5.13 25.96 12.04
C LEU A 259 -5.74 24.97 13.04
N ARG A 260 -5.49 25.19 14.34
CA ARG A 260 -6.03 24.33 15.41
C ARG A 260 -7.55 24.35 15.44
N GLU A 261 -8.17 25.52 15.33
CA GLU A 261 -9.63 25.67 15.29
C GLU A 261 -10.26 25.02 14.05
N LYS A 262 -9.65 25.20 12.86
CA LYS A 262 -10.11 24.54 11.62
C LYS A 262 -10.01 23.02 11.71
N PHE A 263 -8.89 22.51 12.23
CA PHE A 263 -8.69 21.08 12.44
C PHE A 263 -9.72 20.51 13.43
N ALA A 264 -9.91 21.16 14.59
CA ALA A 264 -10.89 20.75 15.58
C ALA A 264 -12.32 20.76 15.03
N SER A 265 -12.65 21.75 14.20
CA SER A 265 -13.95 21.84 13.52
C SER A 265 -14.17 20.69 12.54
N ALA A 266 -13.16 20.33 11.73
CA ALA A 266 -13.24 19.18 10.83
C ALA A 266 -13.40 17.86 11.59
N ARG A 267 -12.69 17.69 12.71
CA ARG A 267 -12.87 16.54 13.61
C ARG A 267 -14.31 16.44 14.13
N LEU A 268 -14.88 17.54 14.62
CA LEU A 268 -16.25 17.59 15.12
C LEU A 268 -17.29 17.35 14.01
N ALA A 269 -17.05 17.83 12.79
CA ALA A 269 -17.91 17.55 11.64
C ALA A 269 -17.98 16.05 11.30
N ASN A 270 -16.97 15.26 11.71
CA ASN A 270 -16.95 13.80 11.63
C ASN A 270 -17.50 13.12 12.90
N ALA A 271 -18.25 13.85 13.74
CA ALA A 271 -18.87 13.39 14.99
C ALA A 271 -17.90 12.84 16.04
N VAL A 272 -16.61 13.20 15.96
CA VAL A 272 -15.61 12.81 16.97
C VAL A 272 -15.52 13.91 18.02
N MET A 273 -16.22 13.72 19.14
CA MET A 273 -16.27 14.67 20.26
C MET A 273 -15.18 14.42 21.29
N SER A 274 -14.95 13.15 21.65
CA SER A 274 -13.95 12.73 22.64
C SER A 274 -13.33 11.38 22.24
N LEU A 275 -12.30 10.95 22.98
CA LEU A 275 -11.77 9.59 22.87
C LEU A 275 -12.41 8.65 23.88
N ASN A 276 -12.05 7.37 23.79
CA ASN A 276 -12.41 6.40 24.82
C ASN A 276 -11.58 6.66 26.10
N ILE A 277 -12.21 6.47 27.26
CA ILE A 277 -11.64 6.76 28.59
C ILE A 277 -10.32 6.04 28.87
N LEU A 278 -10.21 4.78 28.43
CA LEU A 278 -9.02 3.95 28.64
C LEU A 278 -7.85 4.42 27.77
N GLY A 279 -8.12 5.01 26.61
CA GLY A 279 -7.12 5.56 25.72
C GLY A 279 -6.37 6.74 26.33
N TYR A 280 -7.12 7.69 26.92
CA TYR A 280 -6.52 8.77 27.70
C TYR A 280 -5.63 8.22 28.82
N LYS A 281 -6.16 7.29 29.62
CA LYS A 281 -5.43 6.77 30.78
C LYS A 281 -4.20 5.95 30.39
N ALA A 282 -4.29 5.14 29.34
CA ALA A 282 -3.18 4.34 28.84
C ALA A 282 -2.03 5.23 28.34
N CYS A 283 -2.33 6.32 27.63
CA CYS A 283 -1.35 7.31 27.21
C CYS A 283 -0.64 7.95 28.42
N GLU A 284 -1.40 8.39 29.41
CA GLU A 284 -0.88 9.01 30.63
C GLU A 284 0.05 8.07 31.39
N ILE A 285 -0.35 6.81 31.57
CA ILE A 285 0.47 5.80 32.23
C ILE A 285 1.75 5.55 31.43
N ALA A 286 1.63 5.34 30.11
CA ALA A 286 2.76 5.01 29.25
C ALA A 286 3.84 6.10 29.30
N TYR A 287 3.46 7.36 29.11
CA TYR A 287 4.41 8.48 29.11
C TYR A 287 5.03 8.78 30.48
N ASN A 288 4.35 8.43 31.58
CA ASN A 288 4.85 8.70 32.92
C ASN A 288 5.64 7.53 33.53
N LYS A 289 5.40 6.28 33.09
CA LYS A 289 5.90 5.08 33.79
C LYS A 289 6.66 4.07 32.91
N CYS A 290 6.58 4.16 31.58
CA CYS A 290 7.06 3.08 30.70
C CYS A 290 8.33 3.41 29.92
N GLU A 291 9.07 4.46 30.28
CA GLU A 291 10.29 4.85 29.57
C GLU A 291 11.36 3.74 29.58
N ASN A 292 11.57 3.08 30.73
CA ASN A 292 12.51 1.95 30.84
C ASN A 292 12.12 0.76 29.93
N TRP A 293 10.82 0.53 29.72
CA TRP A 293 10.33 -0.53 28.83
C TRP A 293 10.66 -0.19 27.38
N LEU A 294 10.45 1.07 26.99
CA LEU A 294 10.80 1.56 25.67
C LEU A 294 12.31 1.46 25.41
N ASP A 295 13.16 1.85 26.35
CA ASP A 295 14.62 1.80 26.16
C ASP A 295 15.14 0.36 25.96
N GLN A 296 14.56 -0.63 26.66
CA GLN A 296 14.86 -2.04 26.42
C GLN A 296 14.29 -2.54 25.10
N LEU A 297 13.09 -2.08 24.71
CA LEU A 297 12.51 -2.39 23.41
C LEU A 297 13.40 -1.87 22.27
N LEU A 298 13.90 -0.64 22.35
CA LEU A 298 14.81 -0.06 21.35
C LEU A 298 16.08 -0.90 21.19
N SER A 299 16.61 -1.42 22.31
CA SER A 299 17.76 -2.33 22.29
C SER A 299 17.44 -3.65 21.57
N LEU A 300 16.25 -4.22 21.80
CA LEU A 300 15.79 -5.41 21.08
C LEU A 300 15.59 -5.14 19.57
N ILE A 301 14.93 -4.05 19.20
CA ILE A 301 14.72 -3.69 17.79
C ILE A 301 16.06 -3.53 17.07
N HIS A 302 17.03 -2.87 17.70
CA HIS A 302 18.36 -2.72 17.13
C HIS A 302 19.06 -4.06 16.95
N LEU A 303 19.02 -4.93 17.97
CA LEU A 303 19.55 -6.30 17.87
C LEU A 303 18.89 -7.09 16.73
N ASN A 304 17.58 -7.00 16.61
CA ASN A 304 16.79 -7.67 15.58
C ASN A 304 17.15 -7.16 14.17
N ALA A 305 17.31 -5.84 13.98
CA ALA A 305 17.77 -5.26 12.73
C ALA A 305 19.16 -5.81 12.34
N LYS A 306 20.12 -5.80 13.27
CA LYS A 306 21.47 -6.34 13.05
C LYS A 306 21.50 -7.84 12.79
N THR A 307 20.59 -8.59 13.42
CA THR A 307 20.44 -10.03 13.17
C THR A 307 19.96 -10.29 11.75
N VAL A 308 18.95 -9.55 11.27
CA VAL A 308 18.43 -9.69 9.90
C VAL A 308 19.48 -9.25 8.88
N GLU A 309 20.13 -8.10 9.08
CA GLU A 309 21.24 -7.61 8.23
C GLU A 309 22.33 -8.68 8.05
N ALA A 310 22.86 -9.20 9.16
CA ALA A 310 23.94 -10.19 9.13
C ALA A 310 23.51 -11.53 8.52
N PHE A 311 22.26 -11.95 8.74
CA PHE A 311 21.74 -13.17 8.14
C PHE A 311 21.64 -13.03 6.63
N VAL A 312 21.02 -11.95 6.15
CA VAL A 312 20.78 -11.71 4.73
C VAL A 312 22.10 -11.59 3.97
N GLU A 313 23.05 -10.78 4.48
CA GLU A 313 24.36 -10.62 3.86
C GLU A 313 25.11 -11.94 3.70
N LYS A 314 24.98 -12.84 4.69
CA LYS A 314 25.69 -14.13 4.68
C LYS A 314 24.99 -15.22 3.88
N LYS A 315 23.65 -15.28 3.92
CA LYS A 315 22.87 -16.46 3.48
C LYS A 315 21.91 -16.19 2.32
N LEU A 316 21.60 -14.94 2.04
CA LEU A 316 20.64 -14.51 1.02
C LEU A 316 21.21 -13.33 0.19
N PRO A 317 22.36 -13.50 -0.50
CA PRO A 317 23.04 -12.40 -1.20
C PRO A 317 22.25 -11.78 -2.35
N GLN A 318 21.15 -12.40 -2.80
CA GLN A 318 20.21 -11.83 -3.76
C GLN A 318 19.27 -10.77 -3.15
N LEU A 319 19.22 -10.66 -1.82
CA LEU A 319 18.45 -9.64 -1.10
C LEU A 319 19.38 -8.56 -0.57
N LYS A 320 18.90 -7.31 -0.46
CA LYS A 320 19.65 -6.22 0.17
C LYS A 320 18.84 -5.57 1.28
N VAL A 321 19.40 -5.53 2.49
CA VAL A 321 18.79 -4.84 3.63
C VAL A 321 19.20 -3.36 3.61
N TYR A 322 18.22 -2.47 3.77
CA TYR A 322 18.42 -1.04 3.95
C TYR A 322 18.64 -0.78 5.45
N PRO A 323 19.73 -0.09 5.84
CA PRO A 323 20.01 0.19 7.24
C PRO A 323 18.85 0.94 7.90
N LEU A 324 18.43 0.45 9.07
CA LEU A 324 17.36 1.07 9.84
C LEU A 324 17.90 2.27 10.61
N GLU A 325 17.44 3.48 10.30
CA GLU A 325 17.74 4.68 11.10
C GLU A 325 16.69 4.89 12.19
N GLY A 326 15.43 4.51 11.90
CA GLY A 326 14.32 4.60 12.84
C GLY A 326 13.16 3.69 12.47
N THR A 327 12.09 3.74 13.26
CA THR A 327 10.99 2.75 13.28
C THR A 327 11.43 1.37 13.80
N TYR A 328 10.55 0.37 13.72
CA TYR A 328 10.85 -1.05 13.89
C TYR A 328 10.51 -1.85 12.62
N LEU A 329 10.53 -1.18 11.47
CA LEU A 329 10.09 -1.71 10.19
C LEU A 329 11.28 -1.69 9.22
N LEU A 330 11.82 -2.86 8.93
CA LEU A 330 13.02 -3.01 8.10
C LEU A 330 12.64 -3.14 6.62
N TRP A 331 13.31 -2.38 5.77
CA TRP A 331 13.08 -2.37 4.32
C TRP A 331 14.10 -3.27 3.62
N VAL A 332 13.60 -4.25 2.86
CA VAL A 332 14.43 -5.26 2.20
C VAL A 332 14.13 -5.27 0.71
N ASP A 333 15.16 -5.07 -0.10
CA ASP A 333 15.12 -5.19 -1.55
C ASP A 333 15.20 -6.66 -1.95
N CYS A 334 14.15 -7.16 -2.58
CA CYS A 334 14.01 -8.53 -3.07
C CYS A 334 14.09 -8.62 -4.59
N ARG A 335 14.40 -7.53 -5.30
CA ARG A 335 14.44 -7.48 -6.77
C ARG A 335 15.45 -8.47 -7.37
N GLY A 336 16.48 -8.86 -6.62
CA GLY A 336 17.43 -9.89 -7.02
C GLY A 336 16.82 -11.30 -7.18
N LEU A 337 15.59 -11.53 -6.73
CA LEU A 337 14.81 -12.74 -7.02
C LEU A 337 14.17 -12.72 -8.42
N GLY A 338 14.14 -11.56 -9.09
CA GLY A 338 13.44 -11.37 -10.36
C GLY A 338 11.91 -11.36 -10.24
N MET A 339 11.38 -11.32 -9.01
CA MET A 339 9.95 -11.32 -8.71
C MET A 339 9.47 -9.93 -8.29
N TYR A 340 8.25 -9.59 -8.69
CA TYR A 340 7.62 -8.28 -8.45
C TYR A 340 6.12 -8.47 -8.16
N GLY A 341 5.51 -7.51 -7.49
CA GLY A 341 4.10 -7.50 -7.12
C GLY A 341 3.63 -8.84 -6.56
N LYS A 342 2.62 -9.42 -7.23
CA LYS A 342 1.97 -10.66 -6.77
C LYS A 342 2.85 -11.90 -6.85
N ASP A 343 3.92 -11.91 -7.67
CA ASP A 343 4.87 -13.03 -7.71
C ASP A 343 5.68 -13.10 -6.43
N LEU A 344 6.21 -11.94 -6.03
CA LEU A 344 6.98 -11.83 -4.80
C LEU A 344 6.09 -12.12 -3.59
N GLU A 345 4.88 -11.56 -3.56
CA GLU A 345 3.91 -11.82 -2.50
C GLU A 345 3.60 -13.31 -2.34
N ASN A 346 3.28 -14.00 -3.45
CA ASN A 346 2.95 -15.43 -3.41
C ASN A 346 4.17 -16.26 -3.01
N PHE A 347 5.37 -15.93 -3.51
CA PHE A 347 6.60 -16.60 -3.07
C PHE A 347 6.82 -16.45 -1.56
N MET A 348 6.66 -15.24 -1.02
CA MET A 348 6.83 -14.98 0.40
C MET A 348 5.78 -15.74 1.23
N LYS A 349 4.50 -15.66 0.87
CA LYS A 349 3.41 -16.25 1.68
C LYS A 349 3.30 -17.77 1.52
N ASP A 350 3.39 -18.28 0.29
CA ASP A 350 3.07 -19.67 0.00
C ASP A 350 4.30 -20.58 0.10
N GLU A 351 5.46 -20.11 -0.37
CA GLU A 351 6.69 -20.91 -0.37
C GLU A 351 7.52 -20.67 0.90
N ALA A 352 7.73 -19.40 1.28
CA ALA A 352 8.52 -19.06 2.47
C ALA A 352 7.70 -19.03 3.78
N LYS A 353 6.36 -19.08 3.71
CA LYS A 353 5.46 -18.92 4.87
C LYS A 353 5.80 -17.69 5.69
N LEU A 354 6.02 -16.59 4.98
CA LEU A 354 6.47 -15.32 5.49
C LEU A 354 5.45 -14.25 5.10
N PHE A 355 4.77 -13.70 6.10
CA PHE A 355 3.72 -12.71 5.92
C PHE A 355 4.29 -11.33 6.27
N LEU A 356 4.61 -10.55 5.25
CA LEU A 356 5.21 -9.23 5.33
C LEU A 356 4.22 -8.17 4.85
N ASP A 357 4.60 -6.89 4.91
CA ASP A 357 3.89 -5.85 4.15
C ASP A 357 4.63 -5.69 2.81
N GLU A 358 3.94 -6.00 1.71
CA GLU A 358 4.51 -6.00 0.38
C GLU A 358 4.87 -4.58 -0.05
N GLY A 359 6.06 -4.41 -0.63
CA GLY A 359 6.59 -3.09 -0.94
C GLY A 359 5.73 -2.28 -1.90
N ILE A 360 5.05 -2.96 -2.83
CA ILE A 360 4.10 -2.37 -3.78
C ILE A 360 2.93 -1.65 -3.10
N LEU A 361 2.59 -1.98 -1.85
CA LEU A 361 1.55 -1.29 -1.10
C LEU A 361 1.92 0.18 -0.83
N PHE A 362 3.21 0.50 -0.76
CA PHE A 362 3.72 1.83 -0.41
C PHE A 362 3.90 2.76 -1.64
N GLY A 363 3.63 2.26 -2.85
CA GLY A 363 3.83 2.95 -4.11
C GLY A 363 4.44 2.04 -5.17
N GLU A 364 4.38 2.42 -6.45
CA GLU A 364 5.06 1.69 -7.53
C GLU A 364 6.59 1.66 -7.29
N GLU A 365 7.12 2.66 -6.59
CA GLU A 365 8.52 2.79 -6.19
C GLU A 365 8.95 1.72 -5.17
N GLY A 366 8.01 1.06 -4.50
CA GLY A 366 8.27 -0.03 -3.58
C GLY A 366 8.17 -1.42 -4.23
N ASP A 367 7.92 -1.52 -5.54
CA ASP A 367 7.79 -2.82 -6.18
C ASP A 367 9.09 -3.64 -6.11
N GLY A 368 8.97 -4.92 -5.78
CA GLY A 368 10.10 -5.81 -5.53
C GLY A 368 10.77 -5.65 -4.17
N PHE A 369 10.23 -4.82 -3.26
CA PHE A 369 10.66 -4.73 -1.87
C PHE A 369 9.67 -5.42 -0.92
N GLU A 370 10.15 -5.70 0.29
CA GLU A 370 9.35 -6.19 1.40
C GLU A 370 9.66 -5.41 2.69
N ARG A 371 8.63 -5.17 3.51
CA ARG A 371 8.79 -4.55 4.83
C ARG A 371 8.61 -5.58 5.95
N ILE A 372 9.65 -5.77 6.76
CA ILE A 372 9.66 -6.71 7.89
C ILE A 372 9.43 -5.98 9.21
N ASN A 373 8.44 -6.40 9.98
CA ASN A 373 8.25 -5.95 11.35
C ASN A 373 9.26 -6.64 12.31
N LEU A 374 10.11 -5.85 12.96
CA LEU A 374 11.16 -6.31 13.86
C LEU A 374 10.72 -6.42 15.32
N ALA A 375 9.50 -6.01 15.67
CA ALA A 375 9.01 -5.96 17.05
C ALA A 375 8.47 -7.32 17.51
N CYS A 376 9.36 -8.30 17.63
CA CYS A 376 9.09 -9.66 18.08
C CYS A 376 10.34 -10.28 18.75
N PRO A 377 10.21 -11.43 19.44
CA PRO A 377 11.37 -12.15 19.97
C PRO A 377 12.36 -12.51 18.85
N THR A 378 13.67 -12.29 19.06
CA THR A 378 14.71 -12.50 18.03
C THR A 378 14.66 -13.89 17.37
N LYS A 379 14.33 -14.93 18.13
CA LYS A 379 14.17 -16.31 17.60
C LYS A 379 13.15 -16.41 16.46
N VAL A 380 12.07 -15.63 16.52
CA VAL A 380 11.01 -15.62 15.50
C VAL A 380 11.55 -15.11 14.17
N LEU A 381 12.39 -14.06 14.20
CA LEU A 381 13.05 -13.53 13.00
C LEU A 381 14.03 -14.54 12.42
N VAL A 382 14.84 -15.19 13.26
CA VAL A 382 15.80 -16.20 12.81
C VAL A 382 15.07 -17.36 12.13
N GLU A 383 14.00 -17.88 12.75
CA GLU A 383 13.18 -18.96 12.18
C GLU A 383 12.53 -18.54 10.85
N ALA A 384 12.01 -17.32 10.77
CA ALA A 384 11.44 -16.75 9.54
C ALA A 384 12.49 -16.66 8.41
N LEU A 385 13.70 -16.21 8.73
CA LEU A 385 14.80 -16.08 7.78
C LEU A 385 15.33 -17.44 7.29
N GLU A 386 15.36 -18.46 8.15
CA GLU A 386 15.72 -19.83 7.73
C GLU A 386 14.67 -20.42 6.78
N ARG A 387 13.36 -20.16 7.00
CA ARG A 387 12.31 -20.55 6.04
C ARG A 387 12.46 -19.84 4.70
N LEU A 388 12.71 -18.53 4.72
CA LEU A 388 12.97 -17.76 3.50
C LEU A 388 14.18 -18.32 2.74
N LYS A 389 15.27 -18.63 3.46
CA LYS A 389 16.45 -19.25 2.86
C LYS A 389 16.12 -20.60 2.20
N ALA A 390 15.36 -21.46 2.86
CA ALA A 390 14.96 -22.75 2.29
C ALA A 390 14.11 -22.57 1.01
N ALA A 391 13.17 -21.62 1.00
CA ALA A 391 12.37 -21.31 -0.18
C ALA A 391 13.23 -20.78 -1.35
N VAL A 392 14.21 -19.92 -1.04
CA VAL A 392 15.15 -19.38 -2.03
C VAL A 392 16.09 -20.46 -2.58
N ASP A 393 16.59 -21.37 -1.74
CA ASP A 393 17.40 -22.51 -2.19
C ASP A 393 16.59 -23.40 -3.14
N ALA A 394 15.32 -23.67 -2.81
CA ALA A 394 14.40 -24.44 -3.65
C ALA A 394 14.11 -23.73 -4.98
N LEU A 395 13.92 -22.41 -4.97
CA LEU A 395 13.77 -21.58 -6.16
C LEU A 395 15.00 -21.68 -7.08
N ASN A 396 16.20 -21.61 -6.51
CA ASN A 396 17.44 -21.73 -7.27
C ASN A 396 17.61 -23.15 -7.85
N ALA A 397 17.25 -24.18 -7.09
CA ALA A 397 17.34 -25.57 -7.54
C ALA A 397 16.43 -25.87 -8.75
N ARG A 398 15.32 -25.14 -8.92
CA ARG A 398 14.43 -25.23 -10.09
C ARG A 398 14.76 -24.25 -11.22
N GLY A 399 15.92 -23.58 -11.18
CA GLY A 399 16.39 -22.68 -12.24
C GLY A 399 15.98 -21.22 -12.08
N GLY A 400 15.64 -20.78 -10.86
CA GLY A 400 15.25 -19.42 -10.55
C GLY A 400 13.79 -19.11 -10.88
N PHE A 401 13.40 -17.85 -10.73
CA PHE A 401 12.08 -17.39 -11.16
C PHE A 401 12.01 -17.28 -12.69
N GLN A 402 10.97 -17.84 -13.28
CA GLN A 402 10.67 -17.74 -14.71
C GLN A 402 9.30 -17.09 -14.85
N SER A 403 9.27 -15.80 -15.17
CA SER A 403 7.98 -15.11 -15.37
C SER A 403 7.22 -15.73 -16.52
N LYS A 404 5.92 -15.96 -16.31
CA LYS A 404 4.99 -16.38 -17.37
C LYS A 404 4.47 -15.20 -18.20
N LYS A 405 4.68 -13.96 -17.75
CA LYS A 405 4.31 -12.77 -18.52
C LYS A 405 5.04 -12.76 -19.85
N ARG A 406 4.31 -12.41 -20.89
CA ARG A 406 4.84 -12.27 -22.24
C ARG A 406 5.09 -10.81 -22.56
N LYS A 407 6.16 -10.56 -23.30
CA LYS A 407 6.53 -9.23 -23.81
C LYS A 407 6.66 -9.25 -25.32
N ALA A 408 6.79 -8.06 -25.92
CA ALA A 408 7.13 -7.95 -27.33
C ALA A 408 8.43 -8.74 -27.63
N GLY A 409 8.40 -9.52 -28.71
CA GLY A 409 9.44 -10.47 -29.11
C GLY A 409 9.18 -11.92 -28.69
N ASP A 410 8.35 -12.17 -27.69
CA ASP A 410 8.01 -13.54 -27.27
C ASP A 410 7.06 -14.20 -28.27
N LYS A 411 7.00 -15.54 -28.23
CA LYS A 411 5.99 -16.30 -28.96
C LYS A 411 4.72 -16.45 -28.14
N MET A 412 3.60 -16.05 -28.74
CA MET A 412 2.27 -16.39 -28.23
C MET A 412 2.05 -17.90 -28.45
N PRO A 413 1.73 -18.68 -27.40
CA PRO A 413 1.42 -20.09 -27.56
C PRO A 413 0.24 -20.31 -28.52
N ASP A 414 0.31 -21.36 -29.33
CA ASP A 414 -0.79 -21.73 -30.24
C ASP A 414 -1.87 -22.49 -29.48
N PHE A 415 -2.62 -21.76 -28.65
CA PHE A 415 -3.65 -22.32 -27.79
C PHE A 415 -4.76 -22.98 -28.59
N VAL A 416 -5.26 -24.12 -28.10
CA VAL A 416 -6.48 -24.75 -28.59
C VAL A 416 -7.62 -24.25 -27.71
N VAL A 417 -8.58 -23.56 -28.33
CA VAL A 417 -9.62 -22.83 -27.61
C VAL A 417 -11.01 -23.13 -28.17
N ASP A 418 -12.02 -22.83 -27.36
CA ASP A 418 -13.41 -22.86 -27.77
C ASP A 418 -13.89 -21.44 -28.09
N THR A 419 -14.88 -21.36 -28.97
CA THR A 419 -15.64 -20.15 -29.30
C THR A 419 -17.12 -20.50 -29.11
N PRO A 420 -18.05 -19.53 -29.09
CA PRO A 420 -19.47 -19.83 -28.96
C PRO A 420 -20.00 -20.82 -30.02
N PHE A 421 -19.37 -20.91 -31.19
CA PHE A 421 -19.88 -21.70 -32.32
C PHE A 421 -18.93 -22.80 -32.82
N ARG A 422 -17.72 -22.91 -32.25
CA ARG A 422 -16.71 -23.89 -32.67
C ARG A 422 -15.90 -24.32 -31.45
N SER A 423 -15.57 -25.60 -31.38
CA SER A 423 -14.71 -26.14 -30.32
C SER A 423 -13.37 -26.61 -30.88
N GLY A 424 -12.33 -26.53 -30.07
CA GLY A 424 -11.00 -27.07 -30.37
C GLY A 424 -10.28 -26.37 -31.53
N VAL A 425 -10.47 -25.07 -31.70
CA VAL A 425 -9.84 -24.27 -32.76
C VAL A 425 -8.51 -23.71 -32.26
N SER A 426 -7.42 -23.85 -33.03
CA SER A 426 -6.13 -23.27 -32.63
C SER A 426 -6.08 -21.75 -32.87
N LEU A 427 -5.30 -21.04 -32.06
CA LEU A 427 -5.09 -19.61 -32.21
C LEU A 427 -4.55 -19.26 -33.60
N ARG A 428 -3.61 -20.04 -34.13
CA ARG A 428 -3.08 -19.87 -35.50
C ARG A 428 -4.18 -19.95 -36.56
N LYS A 429 -5.18 -20.81 -36.37
CA LYS A 429 -6.33 -20.90 -37.28
C LYS A 429 -7.26 -19.69 -37.12
N LEU A 430 -7.44 -19.16 -35.91
CA LEU A 430 -8.22 -17.96 -35.65
C LEU A 430 -7.57 -16.70 -36.24
N THR A 431 -6.25 -16.53 -36.09
CA THR A 431 -5.51 -15.41 -36.69
C THR A 431 -5.43 -15.55 -38.21
N GLY A 432 -5.28 -16.78 -38.72
CA GLY A 432 -5.19 -17.06 -40.16
C GLY A 432 -3.94 -16.43 -40.79
N GLY A 433 -2.86 -16.30 -40.01
CA GLY A 433 -1.59 -15.71 -40.45
C GLY A 433 -1.61 -14.19 -40.63
N ARG A 434 -2.64 -13.49 -40.15
CA ARG A 434 -2.74 -12.03 -40.18
C ARG A 434 -2.36 -11.42 -38.82
N PRO A 435 -1.80 -10.20 -38.79
CA PRO A 435 -1.66 -9.44 -37.56
C PRO A 435 -2.96 -9.43 -36.77
N THR A 436 -2.90 -9.71 -35.47
CA THR A 436 -4.12 -9.87 -34.67
C THR A 436 -3.96 -9.23 -33.30
N ALA A 437 -4.89 -8.34 -32.94
CA ALA A 437 -5.06 -7.86 -31.57
C ALA A 437 -5.89 -8.87 -30.77
N ILE A 438 -5.40 -9.30 -29.61
CA ILE A 438 -6.03 -10.26 -28.71
C ILE A 438 -6.31 -9.53 -27.40
N LEU A 439 -7.59 -9.27 -27.13
CA LEU A 439 -8.05 -8.55 -25.95
C LEU A 439 -8.57 -9.56 -24.92
N PHE A 440 -7.93 -9.65 -23.76
CA PHE A 440 -8.41 -10.40 -22.61
C PHE A 440 -9.28 -9.48 -21.75
N LEU A 441 -10.53 -9.88 -21.54
CA LEU A 441 -11.52 -9.16 -20.75
C LEU A 441 -12.07 -10.07 -19.64
N ARG A 442 -13.07 -9.64 -18.87
CA ARG A 442 -13.59 -10.46 -17.77
C ARG A 442 -14.54 -11.54 -18.25
N TYR A 443 -15.79 -11.19 -18.44
CA TYR A 443 -16.85 -12.06 -18.91
C TYR A 443 -17.91 -11.22 -19.61
N TYR A 444 -18.75 -11.85 -20.42
CA TYR A 444 -19.70 -11.18 -21.29
C TYR A 444 -20.79 -10.41 -20.54
N GLY A 445 -21.20 -10.89 -19.35
CA GLY A 445 -22.14 -10.18 -18.49
C GLY A 445 -21.60 -8.88 -17.88
N CYS A 446 -20.29 -8.64 -17.93
CA CYS A 446 -19.68 -7.44 -17.36
C CYS A 446 -19.93 -6.21 -18.25
N THR A 447 -20.57 -5.17 -17.71
CA THR A 447 -20.93 -3.97 -18.48
C THR A 447 -19.73 -3.21 -19.06
N LEU A 448 -18.60 -3.17 -18.34
CA LEU A 448 -17.37 -2.54 -18.86
C LEU A 448 -16.79 -3.33 -20.05
N CYS A 449 -16.84 -4.66 -20.00
CA CYS A 449 -16.37 -5.51 -21.10
C CYS A 449 -17.33 -5.46 -22.30
N GLN A 450 -18.65 -5.39 -22.06
CA GLN A 450 -19.64 -5.20 -23.12
C GLN A 450 -19.41 -3.89 -23.87
N TYR A 451 -19.08 -2.82 -23.15
CA TYR A 451 -18.72 -1.54 -23.75
C TYR A 451 -17.49 -1.65 -24.64
N ASP A 452 -16.41 -2.31 -24.19
CA ASP A 452 -15.21 -2.51 -25.03
C ASP A 452 -15.52 -3.33 -26.30
N ILE A 453 -16.30 -4.41 -26.15
CA ILE A 453 -16.75 -5.24 -27.27
C ILE A 453 -17.61 -4.42 -28.24
N HIS A 454 -18.48 -3.55 -27.73
CA HIS A 454 -19.30 -2.67 -28.54
C HIS A 454 -18.46 -1.65 -29.31
N GLN A 455 -17.53 -0.97 -28.63
CA GLN A 455 -16.62 -0.02 -29.27
C GLN A 455 -15.77 -0.70 -30.36
N LEU A 456 -15.25 -1.90 -30.08
CA LEU A 456 -14.53 -2.71 -31.04
C LEU A 456 -15.41 -3.08 -32.24
N LYS A 457 -16.68 -3.46 -32.02
CA LYS A 457 -17.63 -3.79 -33.10
C LYS A 457 -17.88 -2.58 -34.01
N VAL A 458 -18.18 -1.42 -33.42
CA VAL A 458 -18.51 -0.19 -34.17
C VAL A 458 -17.32 0.31 -34.98
N GLN A 459 -16.11 0.18 -34.43
CA GLN A 459 -14.89 0.73 -35.02
C GLN A 459 -13.99 -0.33 -35.70
N TYR A 460 -14.47 -1.56 -35.86
CA TYR A 460 -13.66 -2.71 -36.33
C TYR A 460 -12.98 -2.46 -37.68
N GLU A 461 -13.61 -1.69 -38.56
CA GLU A 461 -13.06 -1.36 -39.88
C GLU A 461 -11.69 -0.65 -39.80
N LYS A 462 -11.41 0.08 -38.70
CA LYS A 462 -10.09 0.68 -38.45
C LYS A 462 -8.99 -0.38 -38.33
N ILE A 463 -9.28 -1.55 -37.75
CA ILE A 463 -8.36 -2.68 -37.64
C ILE A 463 -8.33 -3.47 -38.96
N ALA A 464 -9.51 -3.77 -39.52
CA ALA A 464 -9.62 -4.57 -40.74
C ALA A 464 -8.94 -3.92 -41.95
N SER A 465 -9.01 -2.58 -42.07
CA SER A 465 -8.35 -1.81 -43.14
C SER A 465 -6.82 -1.85 -43.09
N GLN A 466 -6.22 -2.20 -41.94
CA GLN A 466 -4.78 -2.47 -41.83
C GLN A 466 -4.41 -3.91 -42.23
N GLY A 467 -5.38 -4.71 -42.72
CA GLY A 467 -5.18 -6.13 -43.00
C GLY A 467 -5.16 -7.01 -41.75
N ALA A 468 -5.45 -6.45 -40.57
CA ALA A 468 -5.39 -7.15 -39.29
C ALA A 468 -6.73 -7.81 -38.89
N LYS A 469 -6.73 -8.51 -37.76
CA LYS A 469 -7.91 -9.05 -37.06
C LYS A 469 -7.94 -8.57 -35.60
N ALA A 470 -9.08 -8.77 -34.95
CA ALA A 470 -9.18 -8.77 -33.49
C ALA A 470 -9.77 -10.09 -32.99
N LEU A 471 -9.44 -10.45 -31.76
CA LEU A 471 -10.03 -11.55 -30.98
C LEU A 471 -10.31 -11.02 -29.58
N VAL A 472 -11.45 -11.42 -29.00
CA VAL A 472 -11.76 -11.11 -27.59
C VAL A 472 -11.82 -12.41 -26.81
N VAL A 473 -11.01 -12.53 -25.76
CA VAL A 473 -10.99 -13.65 -24.84
C VAL A 473 -11.83 -13.29 -23.62
N LEU A 474 -12.75 -14.18 -23.24
CA LEU A 474 -13.65 -14.01 -22.10
C LEU A 474 -13.66 -15.28 -21.25
N GLN A 475 -13.90 -15.13 -19.96
CA GLN A 475 -14.14 -16.25 -19.03
C GLN A 475 -15.54 -16.86 -19.18
N SER A 476 -16.30 -16.45 -20.20
CA SER A 476 -17.68 -16.90 -20.39
C SER A 476 -17.75 -18.29 -21.01
N ASP A 477 -18.77 -19.05 -20.60
CA ASP A 477 -19.04 -20.38 -21.13
C ASP A 477 -19.48 -20.34 -22.61
N PRO A 478 -18.93 -21.20 -23.50
CA PRO A 478 -19.32 -21.23 -24.91
C PRO A 478 -20.81 -21.43 -25.15
N ALA A 479 -21.48 -22.31 -24.39
CA ALA A 479 -22.89 -22.60 -24.60
C ALA A 479 -23.79 -21.45 -24.10
N GLY A 480 -23.43 -20.82 -22.98
CA GLY A 480 -24.08 -19.60 -22.50
C GLY A 480 -23.94 -18.42 -23.48
N MET A 481 -22.77 -18.29 -24.12
CA MET A 481 -22.54 -17.29 -25.16
C MET A 481 -23.34 -17.55 -26.43
N ALA A 482 -23.46 -18.80 -26.86
CA ALA A 482 -24.22 -19.19 -28.06
C ALA A 482 -25.73 -18.93 -27.95
N GLN A 483 -26.25 -18.76 -26.72
CA GLN A 483 -27.64 -18.34 -26.49
C GLN A 483 -27.83 -16.83 -26.66
N GLN A 484 -26.76 -16.05 -26.53
CA GLN A 484 -26.78 -14.58 -26.53
C GLN A 484 -26.28 -13.97 -27.85
N LEU A 485 -25.53 -14.73 -28.64
CA LEU A 485 -24.99 -14.32 -29.94
C LEU A 485 -25.41 -15.29 -31.04
N GLN A 486 -25.55 -14.76 -32.25
CA GLN A 486 -25.67 -15.52 -33.48
C GLN A 486 -24.38 -15.41 -34.32
N PRO A 487 -24.09 -16.41 -35.18
CA PRO A 487 -22.99 -16.31 -36.13
C PRO A 487 -23.09 -15.05 -36.99
N GLY A 488 -22.06 -14.20 -36.97
CA GLY A 488 -22.01 -12.94 -37.74
C GLY A 488 -22.42 -11.69 -36.98
N ASP A 489 -22.88 -11.80 -35.72
CA ASP A 489 -23.23 -10.63 -34.90
C ASP A 489 -22.03 -9.72 -34.60
N LEU A 490 -20.82 -10.29 -34.58
CA LEU A 490 -19.57 -9.60 -34.38
C LEU A 490 -18.64 -9.83 -35.58
N PRO A 491 -17.91 -8.81 -36.05
CA PRO A 491 -16.97 -8.96 -37.17
C PRO A 491 -15.63 -9.60 -36.76
N PHE A 492 -15.51 -9.99 -35.49
CA PHE A 492 -14.37 -10.67 -34.87
C PHE A 492 -14.86 -11.85 -34.03
N GLU A 493 -13.93 -12.70 -33.60
CA GLU A 493 -14.23 -13.90 -32.84
C GLU A 493 -14.16 -13.66 -31.34
N ILE A 494 -15.05 -14.33 -30.60
CA ILE A 494 -14.94 -14.48 -29.14
C ILE A 494 -14.32 -15.85 -28.84
N VAL A 495 -13.29 -15.84 -28.02
CA VAL A 495 -12.66 -17.01 -27.41
C VAL A 495 -13.20 -17.17 -26.00
N CYS A 496 -13.67 -18.37 -25.67
CA CYS A 496 -14.23 -18.72 -24.38
C CYS A 496 -13.21 -19.53 -23.57
N ASP A 497 -12.87 -19.04 -22.38
CA ASP A 497 -11.94 -19.67 -21.43
C ASP A 497 -12.52 -19.70 -20.01
N PRO A 498 -13.61 -20.47 -19.79
CA PRO A 498 -14.31 -20.51 -18.51
C PRO A 498 -13.49 -21.04 -17.33
N GLN A 499 -12.42 -21.80 -17.61
CA GLN A 499 -11.48 -22.26 -16.58
C GLN A 499 -10.25 -21.35 -16.42
N GLN A 500 -10.23 -20.20 -17.10
CA GLN A 500 -9.17 -19.19 -17.00
C GLN A 500 -7.76 -19.73 -17.30
N LYS A 501 -7.65 -20.77 -18.14
CA LYS A 501 -6.37 -21.42 -18.45
C LYS A 501 -5.44 -20.47 -19.21
N LEU A 502 -5.98 -19.68 -20.13
CA LEU A 502 -5.22 -18.71 -20.91
C LEU A 502 -4.76 -17.54 -20.03
N TYR A 503 -5.63 -17.06 -19.14
CA TYR A 503 -5.28 -16.01 -18.16
C TYR A 503 -4.13 -16.47 -17.28
N GLY A 504 -4.19 -17.69 -16.75
CA GLY A 504 -3.12 -18.27 -15.92
C GLY A 504 -1.83 -18.54 -16.69
N GLU A 505 -1.89 -18.96 -17.96
CA GLU A 505 -0.71 -19.25 -18.76
C GLU A 505 0.03 -17.99 -19.23
N LEU A 506 -0.69 -16.89 -19.45
CA LEU A 506 -0.13 -15.59 -19.83
C LEU A 506 0.09 -14.66 -18.64
N ASP A 507 -0.21 -15.13 -17.43
CA ASP A 507 -0.09 -14.41 -16.17
C ASP A 507 -0.88 -13.09 -16.12
N ILE A 508 -2.10 -13.15 -16.64
CA ILE A 508 -3.08 -12.06 -16.60
C ILE A 508 -3.87 -12.20 -15.31
N ARG A 509 -3.55 -11.38 -14.31
CA ARG A 509 -4.03 -11.55 -12.94
C ARG A 509 -5.26 -10.71 -12.61
N PRO A 510 -6.08 -11.10 -11.63
CA PRO A 510 -7.09 -10.23 -11.08
C PRO A 510 -6.49 -9.10 -10.24
N ALA A 511 -7.29 -8.04 -10.09
CA ALA A 511 -7.07 -7.00 -9.10
C ALA A 511 -7.17 -7.58 -7.69
N LYS A 512 -6.40 -7.01 -6.77
CA LYS A 512 -6.35 -7.35 -5.35
C LYS A 512 -7.69 -7.13 -4.67
N ASP A 513 -8.39 -6.07 -5.06
CA ASP A 513 -9.70 -5.71 -4.55
C ASP A 513 -10.50 -4.85 -5.54
N LYS A 514 -11.72 -4.48 -5.14
CA LYS A 514 -12.62 -3.65 -5.94
C LYS A 514 -12.11 -2.22 -6.15
N MET A 515 -11.23 -1.72 -5.27
CA MET A 515 -10.70 -0.35 -5.37
C MET A 515 -9.62 -0.27 -6.44
N GLU A 516 -8.71 -1.26 -6.51
CA GLU A 516 -7.75 -1.37 -7.61
C GLU A 516 -8.47 -1.56 -8.95
N LEU A 517 -9.48 -2.44 -8.99
CA LEU A 517 -10.29 -2.66 -10.18
C LEU A 517 -10.99 -1.38 -10.68
N ALA A 518 -11.42 -0.52 -9.75
CA ALA A 518 -12.10 0.75 -10.01
C ALA A 518 -11.15 1.96 -10.05
N GLY A 519 -9.83 1.75 -10.16
CA GLY A 519 -8.84 2.82 -10.14
C GLY A 519 -8.98 3.82 -11.29
N GLY A 520 -8.63 5.09 -10.99
CA GLY A 520 -8.40 6.16 -11.99
C GLY A 520 -9.50 6.36 -13.02
N ASP A 521 -9.19 5.98 -14.25
CA ASP A 521 -10.00 6.09 -15.47
C ASP A 521 -11.17 5.09 -15.54
N ALA A 522 -11.19 4.07 -14.67
CA ALA A 522 -12.32 3.16 -14.57
C ALA A 522 -13.63 3.88 -14.21
N LEU A 523 -13.57 4.95 -13.41
CA LEU A 523 -14.74 5.76 -13.06
C LEU A 523 -15.36 6.47 -14.27
N ASP A 524 -14.52 7.02 -15.15
CA ASP A 524 -14.97 7.69 -16.37
C ASP A 524 -15.62 6.68 -17.33
N LYS A 525 -15.03 5.49 -17.45
CA LYS A 525 -15.62 4.40 -18.23
C LYS A 525 -16.95 3.93 -17.64
N ILE A 526 -17.06 3.78 -16.33
CA ILE A 526 -18.32 3.46 -15.64
C ILE A 526 -19.40 4.50 -15.94
N ALA A 527 -19.05 5.79 -15.97
CA ALA A 527 -19.97 6.85 -16.32
C ALA A 527 -20.51 6.70 -17.76
N LYS A 528 -19.62 6.46 -18.74
CA LYS A 528 -19.99 6.23 -20.15
C LYS A 528 -20.88 4.99 -20.32
N VAL A 529 -20.53 3.90 -19.65
CA VAL A 529 -21.31 2.65 -19.65
C VAL A 529 -22.73 2.89 -19.15
N LYS A 530 -22.88 3.71 -18.09
CA LYS A 530 -24.18 4.06 -17.53
C LYS A 530 -24.99 4.94 -18.47
N GLU A 531 -24.35 5.89 -19.16
CA GLU A 531 -24.98 6.77 -20.15
C GLU A 531 -25.50 5.98 -21.37
N GLU A 532 -24.73 4.99 -21.84
CA GLU A 532 -25.12 4.14 -22.98
C GLU A 532 -26.09 3.01 -22.59
N GLY A 533 -26.44 2.88 -21.30
CA GLY A 533 -27.53 2.01 -20.84
C GLY A 533 -27.21 0.51 -20.76
N PHE A 534 -25.93 0.13 -20.70
CA PHE A 534 -25.54 -1.27 -20.54
C PHE A 534 -25.99 -1.83 -19.18
N GLN A 535 -26.51 -3.06 -19.19
CA GLN A 535 -27.01 -3.74 -18.00
C GLN A 535 -26.17 -4.97 -17.67
N HIS A 536 -25.92 -5.19 -16.38
CA HIS A 536 -25.10 -6.30 -15.94
C HIS A 536 -25.82 -7.64 -16.13
N GLY A 537 -25.14 -8.58 -16.78
CA GLY A 537 -25.61 -9.95 -16.97
C GLY A 537 -25.28 -10.87 -15.79
N ALA A 538 -25.26 -12.18 -16.03
CA ALA A 538 -24.82 -13.16 -15.05
C ALA A 538 -23.31 -13.01 -14.75
N TYR A 539 -22.93 -13.29 -13.51
CA TYR A 539 -21.53 -13.35 -13.09
C TYR A 539 -20.91 -14.67 -13.54
N GLU A 540 -19.70 -14.60 -14.10
CA GLU A 540 -18.93 -15.75 -14.56
C GLU A 540 -17.45 -15.56 -14.21
N GLY A 541 -16.77 -16.61 -13.77
CA GLY A 541 -15.33 -16.57 -13.48
C GLY A 541 -14.93 -15.63 -12.34
N GLU A 542 -13.73 -15.05 -12.44
CA GLU A 542 -13.15 -14.10 -11.50
C GLU A 542 -13.63 -12.67 -11.78
N GLU A 543 -14.38 -12.09 -10.83
CA GLU A 543 -14.99 -10.77 -10.94
C GLU A 543 -13.98 -9.63 -11.00
N LEU A 544 -12.84 -9.81 -10.35
CA LEU A 544 -11.77 -8.82 -10.23
C LEU A 544 -10.75 -8.93 -11.37
N GLN A 545 -10.96 -9.79 -12.37
CA GLN A 545 -9.99 -10.04 -13.43
C GLN A 545 -9.60 -8.75 -14.18
N LEU A 546 -8.30 -8.42 -14.23
CA LEU A 546 -7.81 -7.27 -15.00
C LEU A 546 -7.73 -7.61 -16.49
N PRO A 547 -7.92 -6.62 -17.38
CA PRO A 547 -7.77 -6.82 -18.80
C PRO A 547 -6.28 -6.94 -19.20
N ALA A 548 -6.05 -7.50 -20.38
CA ALA A 548 -4.75 -7.44 -21.05
C ALA A 548 -4.93 -7.37 -22.56
N CYS A 549 -3.93 -6.86 -23.27
CA CYS A 549 -3.92 -6.81 -24.72
C CYS A 549 -2.59 -7.30 -25.27
N PHE A 550 -2.64 -8.17 -26.27
CA PHE A 550 -1.47 -8.59 -27.04
C PHE A 550 -1.73 -8.36 -28.51
N VAL A 551 -0.76 -7.81 -29.22
CA VAL A 551 -0.75 -7.84 -30.70
C VAL A 551 0.27 -8.87 -31.15
N VAL A 552 -0.13 -9.72 -32.08
CA VAL A 552 0.73 -10.75 -32.67
C VAL A 552 0.84 -10.60 -34.18
N ASP A 553 2.00 -10.91 -34.74
CA ASP A 553 2.22 -11.03 -36.19
C ASP A 553 1.65 -12.35 -36.76
N GLY A 554 1.78 -12.55 -38.08
CA GLY A 554 1.33 -13.77 -38.76
C GLY A 554 2.02 -15.08 -38.30
N ASN A 555 3.12 -14.98 -37.55
CA ASN A 555 3.87 -16.09 -36.97
C ASN A 555 3.65 -16.23 -35.45
N LEU A 556 2.63 -15.57 -34.90
CA LEU A 556 2.33 -15.51 -33.47
C LEU A 556 3.49 -14.93 -32.63
N THR A 557 4.35 -14.10 -33.21
CA THR A 557 5.30 -13.28 -32.45
C THR A 557 4.54 -12.10 -31.87
N ILE A 558 4.69 -11.86 -30.57
CA ILE A 558 4.06 -10.72 -29.90
C ILE A 558 4.81 -9.46 -30.32
N THR A 559 4.11 -8.49 -30.92
CA THR A 559 4.66 -7.17 -31.28
C THR A 559 4.32 -6.13 -30.23
N TYR A 560 3.26 -6.35 -29.46
CA TYR A 560 2.83 -5.51 -28.35
C TYR A 560 2.23 -6.35 -27.24
N ALA A 561 2.53 -6.01 -25.98
CA ALA A 561 1.95 -6.65 -24.80
C ALA A 561 1.60 -5.57 -23.75
N HIS A 562 0.38 -5.63 -23.24
CA HIS A 562 -0.14 -4.73 -22.23
C HIS A 562 -0.91 -5.51 -21.18
N TYR A 563 -0.63 -5.25 -19.92
CA TYR A 563 -1.32 -5.82 -18.77
C TYR A 563 -1.99 -4.67 -18.03
N GLY A 564 -3.32 -4.66 -17.99
CA GLY A 564 -4.08 -3.56 -17.41
C GLY A 564 -3.90 -3.47 -15.90
N LYS A 565 -3.89 -2.25 -15.37
CA LYS A 565 -3.80 -1.93 -13.95
C LYS A 565 -5.18 -1.76 -13.28
N ASN A 566 -6.23 -1.54 -14.07
CA ASN A 566 -7.62 -1.45 -13.62
C ASN A 566 -8.59 -1.91 -14.74
N ALA A 567 -9.90 -1.84 -14.53
CA ALA A 567 -10.90 -2.31 -15.51
C ALA A 567 -11.07 -1.46 -16.79
N ALA A 568 -10.51 -0.25 -16.83
CA ALA A 568 -10.49 0.62 -18.00
C ALA A 568 -9.16 0.60 -18.75
N ASP A 569 -8.08 0.16 -18.12
CA ASP A 569 -6.72 0.15 -18.67
C ASP A 569 -6.54 -0.92 -19.76
N ILE A 570 -7.09 -0.63 -20.93
CA ILE A 570 -6.95 -1.39 -22.17
C ILE A 570 -6.87 -0.42 -23.36
N PRO A 571 -6.03 -0.68 -24.38
CA PRO A 571 -5.93 0.21 -25.53
C PRO A 571 -7.28 0.41 -26.24
N THR A 572 -7.53 1.65 -26.63
CA THR A 572 -8.67 2.02 -27.46
C THR A 572 -8.56 1.38 -28.85
N VAL A 573 -9.68 1.28 -29.58
CA VAL A 573 -9.67 0.73 -30.95
C VAL A 573 -8.77 1.53 -31.90
N GLU A 574 -8.61 2.83 -31.64
CA GLU A 574 -7.72 3.70 -32.42
C GLU A 574 -6.25 3.39 -32.18
N GLU A 575 -5.86 3.18 -30.92
CA GLU A 575 -4.51 2.75 -30.57
C GLU A 575 -4.24 1.34 -31.11
N LEU A 576 -5.19 0.42 -31.00
CA LEU A 576 -5.06 -0.93 -31.56
C LEU A 576 -4.84 -0.89 -33.07
N ALA A 577 -5.57 -0.04 -33.81
CA ALA A 577 -5.38 0.12 -35.25
C ALA A 577 -3.96 0.61 -35.61
N GLN A 578 -3.33 1.40 -34.75
CA GLN A 578 -1.94 1.80 -34.93
C GLN A 578 -0.95 0.67 -34.57
N LEU A 579 -1.24 -0.09 -33.51
CA LEU A 579 -0.38 -1.17 -33.02
C LEU A 579 -0.36 -2.40 -33.94
N VAL A 580 -1.43 -2.67 -34.67
CA VAL A 580 -1.51 -3.78 -35.63
C VAL A 580 -0.91 -3.46 -37.00
N LYS A 581 -0.48 -2.21 -37.22
CA LYS A 581 0.12 -1.76 -38.47
C LYS A 581 1.56 -2.30 -38.56
N GLU A 582 1.80 -3.18 -39.52
CA GLU A 582 3.14 -3.71 -39.83
C GLU A 582 4.12 -2.64 -40.31
#